data_AF-A0A4R5YCE5-F1
#
_entry.id   AF-A0A4R5YCE5-F1
#
_cell.length_a   1.000
_cell.length_b   1.000
_cell.length_c   1.000
_cell.angle_alpha   90.00
_cell.angle_beta   90.00
_cell.angle_gamma   90.00
#
_symmetry.space_group_name_H-M   'P 1'
#
loop_
_entity.id
_entity.type
_entity.pdbx_description
1 polymer ?
#
loop_
_entity_poly.entity_id
_entity_poly.type
_entity_poly.pdbx_seq_one_letter_code
_entity_poly.pdbx_strand_id
1 'polypeptide(L)'
;MGQPWSSFRVAGVALDVPEQLAPSQERAIEGGAAVLEGAGIRLTVDASPFADPLTRYTAKPGYEHWQEIVGSATADFVSFEEEGIRTLAANFPGRATAVVHLSPDAERDTALQILRSIRTDQGESND
;
A
#
# COMPACT_ATOMS: atom_id res chain seq x y z
N MET A 1 17.29 17.05 -0.11
CA MET A 1 17.65 15.88 -0.94
C MET A 1 16.50 14.92 -0.76
N GLY A 2 15.80 14.53 -1.84
CA GLY A 2 14.65 13.61 -1.72
C GLY A 2 15.08 12.27 -1.14
N GLN A 3 14.19 11.61 -0.38
CA GLN A 3 14.42 10.23 0.06
C GLN A 3 14.64 9.35 -1.18
N PRO A 4 15.64 8.45 -1.16
CA PRO A 4 15.84 7.53 -2.26
C PRO A 4 14.77 6.42 -2.25
N TRP A 5 14.35 6.01 -3.44
CA TRP A 5 13.29 5.03 -3.67
C TRP A 5 13.85 3.79 -4.36
N SER A 6 13.33 2.62 -3.99
CA SER A 6 13.65 1.32 -4.58
C SER A 6 12.37 0.62 -5.04
N SER A 7 12.42 -0.06 -6.17
CA SER A 7 11.31 -0.89 -6.62
C SER A 7 11.27 -2.21 -5.83
N PHE A 8 10.13 -2.50 -5.21
CA PHE A 8 9.81 -3.75 -4.54
C PHE A 8 8.77 -4.54 -5.36
N ARG A 9 8.83 -5.88 -5.30
CA ARG A 9 7.88 -6.77 -5.96
C ARG A 9 7.35 -7.84 -5.01
N VAL A 10 6.05 -8.09 -5.06
CA VAL A 10 5.36 -9.16 -4.35
C VAL A 10 4.22 -9.69 -5.21
N ALA A 11 4.17 -11.01 -5.43
CA ALA A 11 3.05 -11.69 -6.09
C ALA A 11 2.54 -11.05 -7.40
N GLY A 12 3.44 -10.58 -8.27
CA GLY A 12 3.06 -9.94 -9.54
C GLY A 12 2.65 -8.46 -9.44
N VAL A 13 2.72 -7.89 -8.24
CA VAL A 13 2.60 -6.45 -7.98
C VAL A 13 4.00 -5.87 -7.80
N ALA A 14 4.26 -4.75 -8.47
CA ALA A 14 5.44 -3.94 -8.24
C ALA A 14 5.02 -2.58 -7.66
N LEU A 15 5.88 -2.01 -6.83
CA LEU A 15 5.68 -0.69 -6.23
C LEU A 15 7.04 -0.11 -5.87
N ASP A 16 7.11 1.21 -5.80
CA ASP A 16 8.29 1.93 -5.35
C ASP A 16 8.12 2.28 -3.86
N VAL A 17 9.15 1.97 -3.08
CA VAL A 17 9.19 2.18 -1.64
C VAL A 17 10.47 2.90 -1.24
N PRO A 18 10.46 3.74 -0.19
CA PRO A 18 11.69 4.28 0.39
C PRO A 18 12.73 3.18 0.67
N GLU A 19 14.01 3.43 0.38
CA GLU A 19 15.09 2.45 0.63
C GLU A 19 15.23 2.05 2.10
N GLN A 20 14.68 2.85 3.01
CA GLN A 20 14.68 2.59 4.45
C GLN A 20 13.69 1.49 4.86
N LEU A 21 12.73 1.14 4.01
CA LEU A 21 11.76 0.06 4.24
C LEU A 21 12.41 -1.29 3.95
N ALA A 22 12.51 -2.12 4.97
CA ALA A 22 13.03 -3.48 4.86
C ALA A 22 11.89 -4.50 5.03
N PRO A 23 11.97 -5.67 4.38
CA PRO A 23 10.99 -6.73 4.59
C PRO A 23 11.02 -7.19 6.04
N SER A 24 9.85 -7.20 6.68
CA SER A 24 9.70 -7.70 8.04
C SER A 24 9.53 -9.21 8.06
N GLN A 25 10.04 -9.84 9.13
CA GLN A 25 9.95 -11.30 9.34
C GLN A 25 8.53 -11.79 9.69
N GLU A 26 7.55 -10.90 9.75
CA GLU A 26 6.15 -11.28 9.92
C GLU A 26 5.73 -12.16 8.74
N ARG A 27 5.33 -13.38 9.07
CA ARG A 27 5.16 -14.48 8.11
C ARG A 27 4.13 -14.07 7.05
N ALA A 28 4.63 -13.75 5.86
CA ALA A 28 3.84 -13.73 4.64
C ALA A 28 3.04 -15.03 4.58
N ILE A 29 1.71 -14.92 4.69
CA ILE A 29 0.82 -16.05 4.49
C ILE A 29 0.90 -16.34 2.99
N GLU A 30 1.57 -17.44 2.65
CA GLU A 30 1.55 -18.05 1.32
C GLU A 30 1.81 -17.10 0.15
N GLY A 31 2.99 -16.47 0.08
CA GLY A 31 3.54 -15.85 -1.14
C GLY A 31 2.77 -14.68 -1.77
N GLY A 32 1.55 -14.40 -1.31
CA GLY A 32 0.64 -13.37 -1.80
C GLY A 32 0.71 -12.07 -1.00
N ALA A 33 1.28 -12.09 0.20
CA ALA A 33 1.40 -10.93 1.07
C ALA A 33 2.86 -10.62 1.43
N ALA A 34 3.17 -9.34 1.65
CA ALA A 34 4.45 -8.87 2.17
C ALA A 34 4.26 -7.72 3.14
N VAL A 35 5.12 -7.64 4.16
CA VAL A 35 5.18 -6.53 5.10
C VAL A 35 6.57 -5.90 5.03
N LEU A 36 6.62 -4.59 4.92
CA LEU A 36 7.84 -3.77 4.92
C LEU A 36 7.76 -2.76 6.05
N GLU A 37 8.83 -2.59 6.82
CA GLU A 37 8.89 -1.66 7.94
C GLU A 37 10.19 -0.86 7.94
N GLY A 38 10.11 0.40 8.33
CA GLY A 38 11.25 1.31 8.36
C GLY A 38 10.84 2.77 8.35
N ALA A 39 11.68 3.65 8.90
CA ALA A 39 11.43 5.11 8.92
C ALA A 39 10.07 5.55 9.49
N GLY A 40 9.52 4.80 10.47
CA GLY A 40 8.20 5.07 11.04
C GLY A 40 7.03 4.68 10.14
N ILE A 41 7.30 3.98 9.03
CA ILE A 41 6.34 3.49 8.06
C ILE A 41 6.24 1.97 8.19
N ARG A 42 5.01 1.45 8.19
CA ARG A 42 4.72 0.02 8.05
C ARG A 42 3.77 -0.17 6.88
N LEU A 43 4.28 -0.78 5.82
CA LEU A 43 3.55 -1.10 4.60
C LEU A 43 3.22 -2.60 4.59
N THR A 44 1.95 -2.92 4.41
CA THR A 44 1.47 -4.27 4.14
C THR A 44 0.91 -4.29 2.72
N VAL A 45 1.31 -5.25 1.90
CA VAL A 45 0.75 -5.51 0.58
C VAL A 45 0.18 -6.92 0.60
N ASP A 46 -1.08 -7.08 0.20
CA ASP A 46 -1.75 -8.35 0.04
C ASP A 46 -2.32 -8.44 -1.39
N ALA A 47 -1.72 -9.28 -2.22
CA ALA A 47 -2.17 -9.59 -3.57
C ALA A 47 -2.90 -10.94 -3.62
N SER A 48 -3.43 -11.39 -2.48
CA SER A 48 -4.19 -12.63 -2.42
C SER A 48 -5.62 -12.39 -2.94
N PRO A 49 -6.33 -13.43 -3.40
CA PRO A 49 -7.74 -13.31 -3.77
C PRO A 49 -8.66 -12.96 -2.58
N PHE A 50 -8.13 -13.01 -1.35
CA PHE A 50 -8.83 -12.67 -0.11
C PHE A 50 -8.39 -11.32 0.45
N ALA A 51 -7.68 -10.51 -0.35
CA ALA A 51 -7.26 -9.17 0.02
C ALA A 51 -8.45 -8.35 0.52
N ASP A 52 -8.26 -7.64 1.64
CA ASP A 52 -9.31 -6.86 2.28
C ASP A 52 -9.80 -5.75 1.33
N PRO A 53 -11.10 -5.68 1.01
CA PRO A 53 -11.64 -4.65 0.12
C PRO A 53 -11.84 -3.30 0.82
N LEU A 54 -11.14 -3.04 1.94
CA LEU A 54 -11.18 -1.83 2.75
C LEU A 54 -12.50 -1.56 3.50
N THR A 55 -13.47 -2.48 3.42
CA THR A 55 -14.80 -2.29 4.03
C THR A 55 -14.75 -2.24 5.56
N ARG A 56 -13.75 -2.88 6.17
CA ARG A 56 -13.53 -2.89 7.62
C ARG A 56 -13.19 -1.53 8.24
N TYR A 57 -12.77 -0.55 7.43
CA TYR A 57 -12.32 0.76 7.91
C TYR A 57 -13.43 1.81 7.97
N THR A 58 -14.61 1.51 7.40
CA THR A 58 -15.74 2.45 7.29
C THR A 58 -16.24 3.04 8.61
N ALA A 59 -16.02 2.34 9.73
CA ALA A 59 -16.40 2.79 11.07
C ALA A 59 -15.31 3.59 11.80
N LYS A 60 -14.14 3.81 11.17
CA LYS A 60 -13.00 4.49 11.81
C LYS A 60 -13.24 6.00 11.93
N PRO A 61 -12.81 6.64 13.04
CA PRO A 61 -12.91 8.09 13.18
C PRO A 61 -12.03 8.77 12.12
N GLY A 62 -12.55 9.82 11.49
CA GLY A 62 -11.84 10.53 10.43
C GLY A 62 -11.66 9.70 9.15
N TYR A 63 -12.51 8.69 8.93
CA TYR A 63 -12.55 7.92 7.70
C TYR A 63 -12.87 8.83 6.50
N GLU A 64 -11.96 8.82 5.55
CA GLU A 64 -12.12 9.42 4.23
C GLU A 64 -11.97 8.31 3.19
N HIS A 65 -12.81 8.37 2.15
CA HIS A 65 -12.75 7.45 1.01
C HIS A 65 -12.82 8.26 -0.28
N TRP A 66 -11.99 7.87 -1.23
CA TRP A 66 -12.02 8.41 -2.58
C TRP A 66 -11.52 7.36 -3.56
N GLN A 67 -11.75 7.63 -4.84
CA GLN A 67 -11.25 6.80 -5.92
C GLN A 67 -10.24 7.58 -6.74
N GLU A 68 -9.20 6.91 -7.20
CA GLU A 68 -8.17 7.51 -8.03
C GLU A 68 -7.70 6.53 -9.11
N ILE A 69 -7.37 7.06 -10.28
CA ILE A 69 -6.76 6.28 -11.35
C ILE A 69 -5.25 6.22 -11.10
N VAL A 70 -4.74 5.02 -10.85
CA VAL A 70 -3.32 4.73 -10.65
C VAL A 70 -2.85 3.86 -11.80
N GLY A 71 -2.02 4.44 -12.67
CA GLY A 71 -1.67 3.82 -13.95
C GLY A 71 -2.91 3.62 -14.82
N SER A 72 -3.24 2.36 -15.11
CA SER A 72 -4.43 1.98 -15.90
C SER A 72 -5.58 1.42 -15.07
N ALA A 73 -5.46 1.39 -13.74
CA ALA A 73 -6.46 0.83 -12.84
C ALA A 73 -7.11 1.91 -11.98
N THR A 74 -8.41 1.79 -11.74
CA THR A 74 -9.10 2.56 -10.70
C THR A 74 -8.86 1.86 -9.37
N ALA A 75 -8.33 2.59 -8.40
CA ALA A 75 -8.12 2.11 -7.04
C ALA A 75 -9.01 2.87 -6.05
N ASP A 76 -9.52 2.15 -5.07
CA ASP A 76 -10.25 2.71 -3.93
C ASP A 76 -9.24 3.04 -2.84
N PHE A 77 -9.21 4.29 -2.41
CA PHE A 77 -8.36 4.77 -1.33
C PHE A 77 -9.17 5.05 -0.08
N VAL A 78 -8.60 4.73 1.07
CA VAL A 78 -9.14 5.14 2.36
C VAL A 78 -8.04 5.74 3.23
N SER A 79 -8.37 6.79 3.97
CA SER A 79 -7.49 7.33 5.02
C SER A 79 -8.24 7.53 6.32
N PHE A 80 -7.55 7.35 7.43
CA PHE A 80 -8.01 7.72 8.76
C PHE A 80 -6.82 7.89 9.70
N GLU A 81 -7.05 8.50 10.86
CA GLU A 81 -6.03 8.68 11.89
C GLU A 81 -6.61 8.21 13.23
N GLU A 82 -5.89 7.30 13.89
CA GLU A 82 -6.30 6.71 15.18
C GLU A 82 -5.10 6.71 16.12
N GLU A 83 -5.26 7.29 17.31
CA GLU A 83 -4.20 7.35 18.34
C GLU A 83 -2.87 7.97 17.84
N GLY A 84 -2.94 8.89 16.88
CA GLY A 84 -1.77 9.53 16.25
C GLY A 84 -1.09 8.69 15.17
N ILE A 85 -1.61 7.50 14.88
CA ILE A 85 -1.18 6.67 13.74
C ILE A 85 -2.10 6.96 12.57
N ARG A 86 -1.52 7.43 11.47
CA ARG A 86 -2.24 7.64 10.23
C ARG A 86 -2.21 6.38 9.41
N THR A 87 -3.38 5.92 8.97
CA THR A 87 -3.51 4.78 8.07
C THR A 87 -3.98 5.29 6.72
N LEU A 88 -3.30 4.85 5.67
CA LEU A 88 -3.69 5.06 4.29
C LEU A 88 -3.69 3.71 3.59
N ALA A 89 -4.78 3.34 2.93
CA ALA A 89 -4.85 2.09 2.21
C ALA A 89 -5.44 2.28 0.81
N ALA A 90 -5.02 1.42 -0.11
CA ALA A 90 -5.53 1.36 -1.48
C ALA A 90 -5.89 -0.07 -1.83
N ASN A 91 -7.06 -0.25 -2.43
CA ASN A 91 -7.52 -1.51 -2.98
C ASN A 91 -7.62 -1.39 -4.50
N PHE A 92 -6.93 -2.30 -5.17
CA PHE A 92 -6.97 -2.51 -6.61
C PHE A 92 -7.83 -3.76 -6.84
N PRO A 93 -9.11 -3.59 -7.23
CA PRO A 93 -10.07 -4.68 -7.25
C PRO A 93 -9.60 -5.85 -8.13
N GLY A 94 -9.59 -7.05 -7.54
CA GLY A 94 -9.13 -8.28 -8.19
C GLY A 94 -7.61 -8.38 -8.38
N ARG A 95 -6.83 -7.48 -7.77
CA ARG A 95 -5.38 -7.41 -7.94
C ARG A 95 -4.63 -7.41 -6.62
N ALA A 96 -4.82 -6.39 -5.78
CA ALA A 96 -4.13 -6.26 -4.50
C ALA A 96 -4.72 -5.18 -3.61
N THR A 97 -4.52 -5.33 -2.31
CA THR A 97 -4.72 -4.31 -1.29
C THR A 97 -3.39 -3.95 -0.66
N ALA A 98 -3.09 -2.67 -0.55
CA ALA A 98 -1.94 -2.17 0.18
C ALA A 98 -2.38 -1.23 1.30
N VAL A 99 -1.78 -1.39 2.47
CA VAL A 99 -2.08 -0.62 3.69
C VAL A 99 -0.79 -0.05 4.24
N VAL A 100 -0.72 1.26 4.41
CA VAL A 100 0.41 1.98 4.98
C VAL A 100 -0.01 2.57 6.31
N HIS A 101 0.71 2.20 7.37
CA HIS A 101 0.62 2.85 8.67
C HIS A 101 1.81 3.79 8.83
N LEU A 102 1.52 5.05 9.16
CA LEU A 102 2.49 6.09 9.42
C LEU A 102 2.46 6.43 10.91
N SER A 103 3.64 6.34 11.53
CA SER A 103 3.88 6.92 12.84
C SER A 103 3.70 8.44 12.79
N PRO A 104 3.42 9.11 13.92
CA PRO A 104 3.16 10.57 13.94
C PRO A 104 4.33 11.41 13.40
N ASP A 105 5.55 10.88 13.46
CA ASP A 105 6.78 11.53 12.98
C ASP A 105 7.09 11.22 11.49
N ALA A 106 6.33 10.33 10.86
CA ALA A 106 6.59 9.91 9.48
C ALA A 106 6.00 10.90 8.46
N GLU A 107 6.67 11.02 7.31
CA GLU A 107 6.25 11.93 6.24
C GLU A 107 4.95 11.46 5.57
N ARG A 108 3.94 12.34 5.56
CA ARG A 108 2.57 12.02 5.13
C ARG A 108 2.49 11.70 3.64
N ASP A 109 3.21 12.46 2.83
CA ASP A 109 3.21 12.32 1.37
C ASP A 109 3.81 10.98 0.93
N THR A 110 4.72 10.40 1.72
CA THR A 110 5.37 9.12 1.40
C THR A 110 4.37 7.98 1.25
N ALA A 111 3.36 7.88 2.14
CA ALA A 111 2.35 6.81 2.03
C ALA A 111 1.57 6.89 0.71
N LEU A 112 1.12 8.09 0.33
CA LEU A 112 0.36 8.27 -0.89
C LEU A 112 1.22 8.03 -2.13
N GLN A 113 2.49 8.43 -2.10
CA GLN A 113 3.44 8.15 -3.18
C GLN A 113 3.70 6.64 -3.34
N ILE A 114 3.87 5.89 -2.24
CA ILE A 114 3.99 4.44 -2.27
C ILE A 114 2.76 3.83 -2.95
N LEU A 115 1.56 4.16 -2.51
CA LEU A 115 0.33 3.56 -3.04
C LEU A 115 0.08 3.93 -4.52
N ARG A 116 0.41 5.16 -4.93
CA ARG A 116 0.33 5.62 -6.32
C ARG A 116 1.39 5.02 -7.24
N SER A 117 2.44 4.42 -6.70
CA SER A 117 3.47 3.73 -7.48
C SER A 117 3.10 2.27 -7.80
N ILE A 118 2.02 1.76 -7.19
CA ILE A 118 1.59 0.38 -7.38
C ILE A 118 1.24 0.15 -8.85
N ARG A 119 1.92 -0.82 -9.42
CA ARG A 119 1.73 -1.28 -10.80
C ARG A 119 1.65 -2.80 -10.79
N THR A 120 0.65 -3.35 -11.45
CA THR A 120 0.59 -4.80 -11.68
C THR A 120 1.33 -5.13 -12.95
N ASP A 121 2.09 -6.22 -12.95
CA ASP A 121 2.79 -6.76 -14.14
C ASP A 121 1.80 -7.12 -15.28
N GLN A 122 0.50 -7.21 -14.96
CA GLN A 122 -0.59 -7.29 -15.94
C GLN A 122 -0.78 -5.94 -16.67
N GLY A 123 0.09 -5.69 -17.65
CA GLY A 123 0.10 -4.44 -18.38
C GLY A 123 0.79 -4.43 -19.74
N GLU A 124 1.17 -5.58 -20.33
CA GLU A 124 1.43 -5.70 -21.78
C GLU A 124 1.00 -7.09 -22.29
N SER A 125 -0.29 -7.29 -22.56
CA SER A 125 -0.65 -8.22 -23.64
C SER A 125 -0.35 -7.50 -24.95
N ASN A 126 0.84 -7.71 -25.47
CA ASN A 126 1.15 -7.39 -26.86
C ASN A 126 0.56 -8.51 -27.74
N ASP A 127 -0.67 -8.32 -28.24
CA ASP A 127 -1.17 -8.94 -29.47
C ASP A 127 -1.96 -7.91 -30.28
#